data_AF-A0A2D9TA08-F1
#
_entry.id   AF-A0A2D9TA08-F1
#
_cell.length_a   1.000
_cell.length_b   1.000
_cell.length_c   1.000
_cell.angle_alpha   90.00
_cell.angle_beta   90.00
_cell.angle_gamma   90.00
#
_symmetry.space_group_name_H-M   'P 1'
#
loop_
_entity.id
_entity.type
_entity.pdbx_description
1 polymer ?
#
loop_
_entity_poly.entity_id
_entity_poly.type
_entity_poly.pdbx_seq_one_letter_code
_entity_poly.pdbx_strand_id
1 'polypeptide(L)'
;MDFVPLIERAPLHRAVGLQRQSYQLLRWLETALTDGFITPEAVERYADQGASALAWLDEHYLNLPLRARPEREDLPAFARFFTTYLRSTFDLDDDPGDGGFYGWMLYNRMNFEKEPTRQHFRPRKLGRAEREGADDMRRESVRALAKLNDRDETAVARLVARPEMRPATSRLAYAKDLLRRVDGVAQGGATLDLWRAFAWTPEGSPVKGFQLRTDDLLAAQQVLAHALLTSPP
;
A
#
# COMPACT_ATOMS: atom_id res chain seq x y z
N MET A 1 -10.56 -29.67 9.95
CA MET A 1 -9.32 -29.07 10.45
C MET A 1 -9.53 -27.57 10.43
N ASP A 2 -9.37 -26.94 11.59
CA ASP A 2 -9.37 -25.48 11.67
C ASP A 2 -8.04 -24.97 11.13
N PHE A 3 -8.08 -23.91 10.32
CA PHE A 3 -6.86 -23.35 9.73
C PHE A 3 -6.14 -22.45 10.74
N VAL A 4 -4.81 -22.42 10.69
CA VAL A 4 -3.99 -21.48 11.46
C VAL A 4 -3.82 -20.20 10.63
N PRO A 5 -4.26 -19.03 11.14
CA PRO A 5 -4.09 -17.77 10.42
C PRO A 5 -2.61 -17.34 10.39
N LEU A 6 -2.15 -16.80 9.27
CA LEU A 6 -0.84 -16.16 9.15
C LEU A 6 -0.84 -14.74 9.71
N ILE A 7 -1.93 -14.01 9.56
CA ILE A 7 -2.07 -12.61 9.97
C ILE A 7 -3.18 -12.48 11.00
N GLU A 8 -2.84 -11.81 12.10
CA GLU A 8 -3.76 -11.44 13.16
C GLU A 8 -4.54 -10.16 12.83
N ARG A 9 -5.81 -10.10 13.29
CA ARG A 9 -6.73 -9.00 12.98
C ARG A 9 -6.29 -7.65 13.55
N ALA A 10 -5.90 -7.61 14.82
CA ALA A 10 -5.58 -6.36 15.52
C ALA A 10 -4.40 -5.59 14.88
N PRO A 11 -3.22 -6.19 14.66
CA PRO A 11 -2.12 -5.49 14.02
C PRO A 11 -2.46 -5.08 12.58
N LEU A 12 -3.18 -5.92 11.84
CA LEU A 12 -3.61 -5.59 10.47
C LEU A 12 -4.59 -4.42 10.44
N HIS A 13 -5.55 -4.37 11.37
CA HIS A 13 -6.50 -3.26 11.48
C HIS A 13 -5.79 -1.93 11.72
N ARG A 14 -4.82 -1.92 12.65
CA ARG A 14 -3.96 -0.76 12.89
C ARG A 14 -3.18 -0.36 11.63
N ALA A 15 -2.56 -1.32 10.93
CA ALA A 15 -1.79 -1.04 9.71
C ALA A 15 -2.66 -0.46 8.58
N VAL A 16 -3.90 -0.94 8.41
CA VAL A 16 -4.88 -0.37 7.44
C VAL A 16 -5.27 1.06 7.84
N GLY A 17 -5.44 1.33 9.14
CA GLY A 17 -5.68 2.67 9.67
C GLY A 17 -4.55 3.64 9.31
N LEU A 18 -3.31 3.25 9.61
CA LEU A 18 -2.10 4.01 9.29
C LEU A 18 -1.97 4.25 7.79
N GLN A 19 -2.15 3.21 6.96
CA GLN A 19 -2.14 3.31 5.50
C GLN A 19 -3.10 4.40 5.01
N ARG A 20 -4.33 4.38 5.49
CA ARG A 20 -5.35 5.36 5.10
C ARG A 20 -4.96 6.77 5.52
N GLN A 21 -4.50 6.97 6.75
CA GLN A 21 -4.07 8.28 7.26
C GLN A 21 -2.84 8.79 6.50
N SER A 22 -1.85 7.92 6.23
CA SER A 22 -0.63 8.27 5.49
C SER A 22 -0.97 8.67 4.05
N TYR A 23 -1.96 8.03 3.44
CA TYR A 23 -2.46 8.47 2.13
C TYR A 23 -3.20 9.81 2.20
N GLN A 24 -3.95 10.10 3.28
CA GLN A 24 -4.52 11.45 3.48
C GLN A 24 -3.42 12.50 3.62
N LEU A 25 -2.33 12.18 4.34
CA LEU A 25 -1.20 13.08 4.49
C LEU A 25 -0.51 13.34 3.15
N LEU A 26 -0.30 12.30 2.32
CA LEU A 26 0.27 12.45 0.99
C LEU A 26 -0.55 13.41 0.12
N ARG A 27 -1.89 13.29 0.15
CA ARG A 27 -2.78 14.18 -0.61
C ARG A 27 -2.75 15.61 -0.09
N TRP A 28 -2.65 15.79 1.22
CA TRP A 28 -2.47 17.13 1.79
C TRP A 28 -1.11 17.72 1.40
N LEU A 29 -0.05 16.90 1.39
CA LEU A 29 1.29 17.32 1.00
C LEU A 29 1.35 17.74 -0.47
N GLU A 30 0.64 17.02 -1.34
CA GLU A 30 0.44 17.42 -2.74
C GLU A 30 -0.17 18.82 -2.83
N THR A 31 -1.28 19.08 -2.13
CA THR A 31 -1.88 20.43 -2.08
C THR A 31 -0.93 21.48 -1.52
N ALA A 32 -0.21 21.16 -0.45
CA ALA A 32 0.76 22.08 0.15
C ALA A 32 1.93 22.42 -0.78
N LEU A 33 2.36 21.49 -1.63
CA LEU A 33 3.36 21.74 -2.67
C LEU A 33 2.79 22.61 -3.79
N THR A 34 1.60 22.27 -4.30
CA THR A 34 0.91 23.05 -5.34
C THR A 34 0.68 24.50 -4.92
N ASP A 35 0.32 24.72 -3.66
CA ASP A 35 0.05 26.04 -3.09
C ASP A 35 1.34 26.80 -2.70
N GLY A 36 2.52 26.17 -2.83
CA GLY A 36 3.81 26.74 -2.43
C GLY A 36 3.99 26.88 -0.90
N PHE A 37 3.16 26.22 -0.10
CA PHE A 37 3.27 26.20 1.36
C PHE A 37 4.46 25.35 1.83
N ILE A 38 4.77 24.28 1.11
CA ILE A 38 5.94 23.42 1.31
C ILE A 38 6.75 23.42 0.02
N THR A 39 8.08 23.41 0.13
CA THR A 39 8.97 23.26 -1.04
C THR A 39 9.35 21.79 -1.23
N PRO A 40 9.67 21.34 -2.46
CA PRO A 40 10.12 19.97 -2.71
C PRO A 40 11.35 19.57 -1.87
N GLU A 41 12.31 20.48 -1.68
CA GLU A 41 13.52 20.20 -0.89
C GLU A 41 13.21 19.95 0.59
N ALA A 42 12.14 20.58 1.10
CA ALA A 42 11.66 20.30 2.45
C ALA A 42 11.09 18.88 2.54
N VAL A 43 10.37 18.40 1.51
CA VAL A 43 9.84 17.03 1.46
C VAL A 43 10.99 16.01 1.42
N GLU A 44 11.96 16.20 0.53
CA GLU A 44 13.10 15.29 0.40
C GLU A 44 13.88 15.16 1.72
N ARG A 45 14.13 16.27 2.41
CA ARG A 45 14.82 16.30 3.71
C ARG A 45 14.19 15.37 4.74
N TYR A 46 12.87 15.22 4.73
CA TYR A 46 12.14 14.38 5.68
C TYR A 46 11.76 13.00 5.11
N ALA A 47 11.85 12.80 3.80
CA ALA A 47 11.46 11.56 3.13
C ALA A 47 12.42 10.39 3.40
N ASP A 48 13.71 10.67 3.54
CA ASP A 48 14.75 9.64 3.55
C ASP A 48 14.90 8.91 4.88
N GLN A 49 14.51 9.53 5.98
CA GLN A 49 14.73 8.99 7.32
C GLN A 49 13.47 9.06 8.17
N GLY A 50 13.03 7.91 8.69
CA GLY A 50 11.86 7.82 9.57
C GLY A 50 11.97 8.69 10.83
N ALA A 51 13.18 8.93 11.34
CA ALA A 51 13.43 9.83 12.46
C ALA A 51 13.20 11.30 12.10
N SER A 52 13.66 11.73 10.92
CA SER A 52 13.44 13.08 10.40
C SER A 52 11.95 13.32 10.14
N ALA A 53 11.27 12.36 9.51
CA ALA A 53 9.82 12.41 9.32
C ALA A 53 9.08 12.50 10.67
N LEU A 54 9.49 11.72 11.67
CA LEU A 54 8.89 11.76 13.00
C LEU A 54 9.06 13.12 13.67
N ALA A 55 10.27 13.69 13.65
CA ALA A 55 10.54 15.00 14.24
C ALA A 55 9.64 16.08 13.61
N TRP A 56 9.56 16.11 12.28
CA TRP A 56 8.70 17.05 11.55
C TRP A 56 7.22 16.85 11.87
N LEU A 57 6.75 15.60 11.89
CA LEU A 57 5.36 15.27 12.20
C LEU A 57 4.98 15.63 13.63
N ASP A 58 5.90 15.48 14.58
CA ASP A 58 5.67 15.82 15.99
C ASP A 58 5.62 17.34 16.20
N GLU A 59 6.57 18.07 15.63
CA GLU A 59 6.63 19.54 15.65
C GLU A 59 5.34 20.15 15.07
N HIS A 60 4.84 19.60 13.96
CA HIS A 60 3.67 20.12 13.25
C HIS A 60 2.38 19.34 13.50
N TYR A 61 2.32 18.50 14.54
CA TYR A 61 1.20 17.58 14.74
C TYR A 61 -0.18 18.26 14.76
N LEU A 62 -0.28 19.45 15.38
CA LEU A 62 -1.52 20.22 15.44
C LEU A 62 -1.90 20.88 14.11
N ASN A 63 -0.95 21.04 13.19
CA ASN A 63 -1.16 21.56 11.85
C ASN A 63 -1.56 20.45 10.85
N LEU A 64 -1.34 19.17 11.19
CA LEU A 64 -1.77 18.06 10.35
C LEU A 64 -3.30 18.04 10.19
N PRO A 65 -3.84 17.77 8.99
CA PRO A 65 -5.28 17.60 8.81
C PRO A 65 -5.84 16.51 9.73
N LEU A 66 -7.02 16.73 10.31
CA LEU A 66 -7.62 15.77 11.26
C LEU A 66 -7.76 14.36 10.67
N ARG A 67 -8.01 14.23 9.35
CA ARG A 67 -8.14 12.94 8.66
C ARG A 67 -6.79 12.24 8.41
N ALA A 68 -5.68 12.96 8.49
CA ALA A 68 -4.31 12.48 8.29
C ALA A 68 -3.54 12.31 9.61
N ARG A 69 -4.09 12.83 10.71
CA ARG A 69 -3.48 12.80 12.04
C ARG A 69 -3.67 11.42 12.68
N PRO A 70 -2.57 10.66 12.96
CA PRO A 70 -2.65 9.42 13.73
C PRO A 70 -2.89 9.71 15.22
N GLU A 71 -3.14 8.69 16.03
CA GLU A 71 -3.03 8.85 17.49
C GLU A 71 -1.58 9.16 17.89
N ARG A 72 -1.39 9.84 19.02
CA ARG A 72 -0.04 10.25 19.49
C ARG A 72 0.89 9.05 19.68
N GLU A 73 0.38 7.95 20.23
CA GLU A 73 1.13 6.70 20.41
C GLU A 73 1.53 6.04 19.09
N ASP A 74 0.78 6.30 18.02
CA ASP A 74 1.00 5.74 16.69
C ASP A 74 1.97 6.57 15.85
N LEU A 75 2.33 7.78 16.28
CA LEU A 75 3.14 8.72 15.51
C LEU A 75 4.48 8.13 15.01
N PRO A 76 5.25 7.35 15.80
CA PRO A 76 6.48 6.73 15.31
C PRO A 76 6.24 5.70 14.20
N ALA A 77 5.20 4.88 14.35
CA ALA A 77 4.81 3.88 13.35
C ALA A 77 4.28 4.54 12.08
N PHE A 78 3.46 5.58 12.25
CA PHE A 78 2.94 6.40 11.18
C PHE A 78 4.05 7.08 10.37
N ALA A 79 5.06 7.67 11.03
CA ALA A 79 6.19 8.32 10.37
C ALA A 79 6.97 7.33 9.49
N ARG A 80 7.33 6.16 10.05
CA ARG A 80 7.97 5.07 9.30
C ARG A 80 7.12 4.64 8.11
N PHE A 81 5.84 4.37 8.34
CA PHE A 81 4.92 3.99 7.28
C PHE A 81 4.84 5.05 6.19
N PHE A 82 4.70 6.33 6.55
CA PHE A 82 4.59 7.42 5.59
C PHE A 82 5.84 7.55 4.71
N THR A 83 7.03 7.46 5.27
CA THR A 83 8.28 7.50 4.47
C THR A 83 8.37 6.39 3.43
N THR A 84 7.72 5.23 3.65
CA THR A 84 7.68 4.18 2.61
C THR A 84 6.94 4.62 1.35
N TYR A 85 5.95 5.53 1.44
CA TYR A 85 5.30 6.10 0.26
C TYR A 85 6.28 6.93 -0.56
N LEU A 86 6.99 7.84 0.11
CA LEU A 86 7.93 8.77 -0.52
C LEU A 86 9.15 8.05 -1.12
N ARG A 87 9.62 6.99 -0.46
CA ARG A 87 10.82 6.27 -0.90
C ARG A 87 10.57 5.22 -1.98
N SER A 88 9.35 4.68 -2.05
CA SER A 88 9.12 3.40 -2.74
C SER A 88 7.92 3.40 -3.66
N THR A 89 6.95 4.29 -3.46
CA THR A 89 5.68 4.28 -4.21
C THR A 89 5.58 5.46 -5.16
N PHE A 90 6.08 6.63 -4.74
CA PHE A 90 6.02 7.87 -5.50
C PHE A 90 7.41 8.41 -5.80
N ASP A 91 7.54 9.01 -6.96
CA ASP A 91 8.62 9.92 -7.31
C ASP A 91 8.11 11.34 -7.05
N LEU A 92 8.96 12.17 -6.45
CA LEU A 92 8.72 13.61 -6.33
C LEU A 92 9.26 14.28 -7.59
N ASP A 93 8.44 15.10 -8.24
CA ASP A 93 8.82 15.96 -9.35
C ASP A 93 8.81 17.41 -8.87
N ASP A 94 9.97 18.06 -8.92
CA ASP A 94 10.17 19.43 -8.42
C ASP A 94 9.53 20.47 -9.34
N ASP A 95 9.42 20.15 -10.63
CA ASP A 95 8.75 20.99 -11.63
C ASP A 95 7.76 20.14 -12.42
N PRO A 96 6.61 19.79 -11.81
CA PRO A 96 5.54 19.14 -12.53
C PRO A 96 4.96 20.18 -13.49
N GLY A 97 5.53 20.26 -14.69
CA GLY A 97 4.99 21.10 -15.76
C GLY A 97 3.51 20.78 -16.03
N ASP A 98 2.89 21.43 -17.01
CA ASP A 98 1.46 21.23 -17.34
C ASP A 98 1.14 19.84 -17.95
N GLY A 99 2.07 18.89 -17.81
CA GLY A 99 2.05 17.56 -18.38
C GLY A 99 1.06 16.62 -17.72
N GLY A 100 -0.06 16.42 -18.41
CA GLY A 100 -0.66 15.10 -18.61
C GLY A 100 -1.46 14.52 -17.45
N PHE A 101 -2.76 14.38 -17.69
CA PHE A 101 -3.75 13.75 -16.82
C PHE A 101 -3.33 12.37 -16.30
N TYR A 102 -2.84 12.31 -15.06
CA TYR A 102 -2.80 11.10 -14.26
C TYR A 102 -3.53 11.36 -12.94
N GLY A 103 -4.85 11.54 -13.01
CA GLY A 103 -5.74 11.82 -11.88
C GLY A 103 -5.90 10.68 -10.87
N TRP A 104 -4.93 9.78 -10.69
CA TRP A 104 -5.07 8.60 -9.84
C TRP A 104 -5.12 8.93 -8.33
N MET A 105 -4.54 10.06 -7.87
CA MET A 105 -4.65 10.51 -6.47
C MET A 105 -6.01 11.12 -6.10
N LEU A 106 -6.75 11.60 -7.10
CA LEU A 106 -8.00 12.34 -6.91
C LEU A 106 -9.25 11.47 -7.12
N TYR A 107 -9.10 10.16 -7.41
CA TYR A 107 -10.25 9.27 -7.66
C TYR A 107 -11.22 9.09 -6.47
N ASN A 108 -10.82 9.52 -5.27
CA ASN A 108 -11.68 9.48 -4.09
C ASN A 108 -12.25 10.86 -3.79
N ARG A 109 -13.44 11.08 -4.37
CA ARG A 109 -14.50 12.05 -4.01
C ARG A 109 -14.50 13.38 -4.80
N MET A 110 -15.37 13.42 -5.80
CA MET A 110 -15.96 14.61 -6.45
C MET A 110 -15.11 15.28 -7.56
N ASN A 111 -15.78 15.44 -8.70
CA ASN A 111 -15.45 16.22 -9.90
C ASN A 111 -14.50 15.59 -10.93
N PHE A 112 -15.13 15.15 -12.02
CA PHE A 112 -14.53 14.76 -13.30
C PHE A 112 -14.10 15.98 -14.14
N GLU A 113 -13.59 17.03 -13.49
CA GLU A 113 -13.10 18.19 -14.22
C GLU A 113 -11.68 17.91 -14.69
N LYS A 114 -11.54 17.90 -16.02
CA LYS A 114 -10.35 17.58 -16.80
C LYS A 114 -9.29 18.67 -16.69
N GLU A 115 -9.12 19.29 -15.53
CA GLU A 115 -8.04 20.24 -15.38
C GLU A 115 -6.74 19.47 -15.13
N PRO A 116 -5.69 19.70 -15.94
CA PRO A 116 -4.36 19.18 -15.65
C PRO A 116 -3.91 19.82 -14.34
N THR A 117 -4.07 19.09 -13.24
CA THR A 117 -3.48 19.46 -11.97
C THR A 117 -2.00 19.10 -12.04
N ARG A 118 -1.14 20.09 -11.78
CA ARG A 118 0.30 19.85 -11.58
C ARG A 118 0.45 18.92 -10.38
N GLN A 119 0.94 17.70 -10.63
CA GLN A 119 1.13 16.70 -9.59
C GLN A 119 2.62 16.50 -9.32
N HIS A 120 3.06 16.89 -8.13
CA HIS A 120 4.42 16.68 -7.65
C HIS A 120 4.69 15.21 -7.34
N PHE A 121 3.72 14.47 -6.79
CA PHE A 121 3.90 13.03 -6.56
C PHE A 121 3.42 12.21 -7.77
N ARG A 122 4.30 11.40 -8.34
CA ARG A 122 3.96 10.49 -9.44
C ARG A 122 4.18 9.04 -9.04
N PRO A 123 3.24 8.12 -9.28
CA PRO A 123 3.47 6.69 -9.06
C PRO A 123 4.67 6.27 -9.86
N ARG A 124 5.52 5.47 -9.22
CA ARG A 124 6.59 4.80 -9.93
C ARG A 124 6.02 3.95 -11.07
N LYS A 125 6.68 4.02 -12.22
CA LYS A 125 6.35 3.16 -13.36
C LYS A 125 6.69 1.72 -13.00
N LEU A 126 5.74 0.82 -13.22
CA LEU A 126 5.93 -0.61 -13.00
C LEU A 126 6.66 -1.22 -14.19
N GLY A 127 7.93 -1.55 -13.99
CA GLY A 127 8.72 -2.35 -14.91
C GLY A 127 8.53 -3.85 -14.70
N ARG A 128 9.40 -4.63 -15.36
CA ARG A 128 9.42 -6.09 -15.23
C ARG A 128 9.85 -6.51 -13.82
N ALA A 129 10.86 -5.85 -13.26
CA ALA A 129 11.42 -6.18 -11.94
C ALA A 129 10.38 -6.00 -10.82
N GLU A 130 9.56 -4.94 -10.85
CA GLU A 130 8.51 -4.72 -9.85
C GLU A 130 7.43 -5.79 -9.91
N ARG A 131 7.09 -6.27 -11.11
CA ARG A 131 6.10 -7.34 -11.30
C ARG A 131 6.65 -8.68 -10.82
N GLU A 132 7.90 -9.00 -11.14
CA GLU A 132 8.58 -10.19 -10.62
C GLU A 132 8.67 -10.15 -9.10
N GLY A 133 9.01 -8.99 -8.50
CA GLY A 133 8.99 -8.80 -7.05
C GLY A 133 7.61 -9.01 -6.43
N ALA A 134 6.55 -8.53 -7.08
CA ALA A 134 5.17 -8.78 -6.62
C ALA A 134 4.80 -10.27 -6.69
N ASP A 135 5.24 -10.98 -7.72
CA ASP A 135 5.05 -12.43 -7.87
C ASP A 135 5.76 -13.21 -6.75
N ASP A 136 6.99 -12.80 -6.43
CA ASP A 136 7.77 -13.37 -5.31
C ASP A 136 7.09 -13.10 -3.97
N MET A 137 6.62 -11.88 -3.72
CA MET A 137 5.86 -11.55 -2.52
C MET A 137 4.59 -12.40 -2.39
N ARG A 138 3.86 -12.63 -3.49
CA ARG A 138 2.68 -13.51 -3.50
C ARG A 138 3.06 -14.95 -3.13
N ARG A 139 4.10 -15.50 -3.75
CA ARG A 139 4.58 -16.86 -3.47
C ARG A 139 5.06 -17.01 -2.03
N GLU A 140 5.88 -16.07 -1.53
CA GLU A 140 6.38 -16.06 -0.15
C GLU A 140 5.24 -16.02 0.88
N SER A 141 4.19 -15.26 0.58
CA SER A 141 3.02 -15.12 1.45
C SER A 141 2.20 -16.41 1.51
N VAL A 142 1.94 -17.03 0.36
CA VAL A 142 1.24 -18.31 0.29
C VAL A 142 2.07 -19.42 0.93
N ARG A 143 3.39 -19.45 0.71
CA ARG A 143 4.30 -20.41 1.34
C ARG A 143 4.28 -20.30 2.87
N ALA A 144 4.29 -19.09 3.41
CA ALA A 144 4.20 -18.87 4.85
C ALA A 144 2.88 -19.39 5.42
N LEU A 145 1.76 -19.15 4.73
CA LEU A 145 0.45 -19.69 5.12
C LEU A 145 0.39 -21.22 5.01
N ALA A 146 0.94 -21.80 3.95
CA ALA A 146 1.01 -23.24 3.74
C ALA A 146 1.80 -23.94 4.84
N LYS A 147 2.96 -23.39 5.23
CA LYS A 147 3.78 -23.92 6.32
C LYS A 147 3.02 -23.98 7.66
N LEU A 148 2.20 -22.99 7.97
CA LEU A 148 1.38 -22.99 9.19
C LEU A 148 0.24 -24.02 9.17
N ASN A 149 -0.07 -24.58 8.01
CA ASN A 149 -1.18 -25.51 7.80
C ASN A 149 -0.69 -26.86 7.23
N ASP A 150 0.59 -27.19 7.45
CA ASP A 150 1.25 -28.43 7.05
C ASP A 150 1.09 -28.79 5.56
N ARG A 151 1.21 -27.79 4.69
CA ARG A 151 1.17 -27.97 3.22
C ARG A 151 2.53 -27.76 2.58
N ASP A 152 2.77 -28.54 1.53
CA ASP A 152 4.04 -28.59 0.82
C ASP A 152 4.16 -27.52 -0.28
N GLU A 153 5.35 -27.41 -0.87
CA GLU A 153 5.63 -26.45 -1.93
C GLU A 153 4.84 -26.77 -3.22
N THR A 154 4.47 -28.04 -3.44
CA THR A 154 3.64 -28.46 -4.57
C THR A 154 2.25 -27.82 -4.49
N ALA A 155 1.62 -27.83 -3.32
CA ALA A 155 0.35 -27.13 -3.09
C ALA A 155 0.48 -25.61 -3.30
N VAL A 156 1.57 -24.99 -2.83
CA VAL A 156 1.85 -23.56 -3.05
C VAL A 156 1.95 -23.24 -4.55
N ALA A 157 2.76 -24.01 -5.29
CA ALA A 157 2.97 -23.80 -6.72
C ALA A 157 1.67 -23.94 -7.52
N ARG A 158 0.89 -24.98 -7.24
CA ARG A 158 -0.44 -25.17 -7.86
C ARG A 158 -1.37 -24.01 -7.57
N LEU A 159 -1.41 -23.52 -6.33
CA LEU A 159 -2.31 -22.44 -5.94
C LEU A 159 -1.94 -21.10 -6.59
N VAL A 160 -0.65 -20.75 -6.60
CA VAL A 160 -0.16 -19.49 -7.18
C VAL A 160 -0.30 -19.46 -8.70
N ALA A 161 -0.26 -20.61 -9.37
CA ALA A 161 -0.45 -20.72 -10.81
C ALA A 161 -1.90 -20.45 -11.27
N ARG A 162 -2.89 -20.46 -10.36
CA ARG A 162 -4.30 -20.26 -10.68
C ARG A 162 -4.63 -18.78 -10.89
N PRO A 163 -5.01 -18.32 -12.10
CA PRO A 163 -5.28 -16.91 -12.36
C PRO A 163 -6.38 -16.31 -11.47
N GLU A 164 -7.42 -17.10 -11.16
CA GLU A 164 -8.53 -16.70 -10.29
C GLU A 164 -8.10 -16.48 -8.82
N MET A 165 -6.96 -17.04 -8.42
CA MET A 165 -6.39 -16.83 -7.08
C MET A 165 -5.51 -15.58 -7.00
N ARG A 166 -5.27 -14.88 -8.12
CA ARG A 166 -4.42 -13.67 -8.15
C ARG A 166 -4.92 -12.59 -7.17
N PRO A 167 -6.22 -12.23 -7.10
CA PRO A 167 -6.67 -11.22 -6.15
C PRO A 167 -6.49 -11.63 -4.69
N ALA A 168 -6.68 -12.92 -4.36
CA ALA A 168 -6.52 -13.42 -2.99
C ALA A 168 -5.05 -13.45 -2.56
N THR A 169 -4.17 -14.00 -3.42
CA THR A 169 -2.72 -14.02 -3.18
C THR A 169 -2.14 -12.61 -3.06
N SER A 170 -2.61 -11.67 -3.89
CA SER A 170 -2.18 -10.26 -3.84
C SER A 170 -2.63 -9.56 -2.56
N ARG A 171 -3.86 -9.80 -2.09
CA ARG A 171 -4.34 -9.26 -0.81
C ARG A 171 -3.55 -9.80 0.38
N LEU A 172 -3.25 -11.11 0.42
CA LEU A 172 -2.43 -11.67 1.50
C LEU A 172 -1.02 -11.07 1.51
N ALA A 173 -0.39 -10.96 0.33
CA ALA A 173 0.94 -10.36 0.20
C ALA A 173 0.93 -8.87 0.57
N TYR A 174 -0.07 -8.13 0.13
CA TYR A 174 -0.25 -6.72 0.51
C TYR A 174 -0.48 -6.57 2.01
N ALA A 175 -1.23 -7.46 2.65
CA ALA A 175 -1.44 -7.44 4.10
C ALA A 175 -0.12 -7.64 4.87
N LYS A 176 0.74 -8.59 4.44
CA LYS A 176 2.10 -8.72 5.01
C LYS A 176 2.95 -7.47 4.77
N ASP A 177 2.85 -6.89 3.58
CA ASP A 177 3.57 -5.65 3.24
C ASP A 177 3.14 -4.48 4.12
N LEU A 178 1.84 -4.31 4.39
CA LEU A 178 1.35 -3.28 5.31
C LEU A 178 1.99 -3.41 6.69
N LEU A 179 2.07 -4.63 7.22
CA LEU A 179 2.71 -4.89 8.52
C LEU A 179 4.21 -4.54 8.48
N ARG A 180 4.92 -4.93 7.42
CA ARG A 180 6.33 -4.57 7.22
C ARG A 180 6.54 -3.04 7.14
N ARG A 181 5.60 -2.31 6.53
CA ARG A 181 5.66 -0.85 6.38
C ARG A 181 5.44 -0.11 7.70
N VAL A 182 4.70 -0.68 8.66
CA VAL A 182 4.61 -0.15 10.04
C VAL A 182 6.00 -0.08 10.69
N ASP A 183 6.90 -0.98 10.29
CA ASP A 183 8.30 -1.03 10.72
C ASP A 183 9.25 -0.26 9.78
N GLY A 184 8.72 0.44 8.78
CA GLY A 184 9.48 1.25 7.83
C GLY A 184 10.14 0.47 6.70
N VAL A 185 9.80 -0.82 6.55
CA VAL A 185 10.31 -1.66 5.45
C VAL A 185 9.43 -1.47 4.22
N ALA A 186 10.05 -1.09 3.10
CA ALA A 186 9.36 -0.85 1.83
C ALA A 186 9.80 -1.86 0.76
N GLN A 187 8.87 -2.28 -0.10
CA GLN A 187 9.11 -3.24 -1.19
C GLN A 187 9.09 -2.59 -2.58
N GLY A 188 9.24 -1.25 -2.64
CA GLY A 188 9.29 -0.53 -3.91
C GLY A 188 7.97 -0.57 -4.69
N GLY A 189 8.08 -0.61 -6.01
CA GLY A 189 6.93 -0.65 -6.91
C GLY A 189 6.14 -1.96 -6.87
N ALA A 190 6.70 -3.05 -6.31
CA ALA A 190 5.99 -4.32 -6.17
C ALA A 190 4.68 -4.16 -5.36
N THR A 191 4.71 -3.34 -4.30
CA THR A 191 3.51 -2.99 -3.51
C THR A 191 2.39 -2.41 -4.37
N LEU A 192 2.72 -1.61 -5.40
CA LEU A 192 1.74 -1.01 -6.30
C LEU A 192 1.13 -2.05 -7.26
N ASP A 193 1.91 -3.04 -7.73
CA ASP A 193 1.36 -4.16 -8.52
C ASP A 193 0.37 -4.99 -7.68
N LEU A 194 0.76 -5.33 -6.44
CA LEU A 194 -0.11 -6.06 -5.50
C LEU A 194 -1.44 -5.32 -5.27
N TRP A 195 -1.38 -4.01 -5.03
CA TRP A 195 -2.56 -3.17 -4.84
C TRP A 195 -3.46 -3.16 -6.09
N ARG A 196 -2.88 -2.96 -7.28
CA ARG A 196 -3.62 -2.92 -8.54
C ARG A 196 -4.36 -4.22 -8.82
N ALA A 197 -3.80 -5.37 -8.41
CA ALA A 197 -4.43 -6.66 -8.62
C ALA A 197 -5.80 -6.85 -7.94
N PHE A 198 -6.20 -5.96 -7.01
CA PHE A 198 -7.53 -6.01 -6.39
C PHE A 198 -8.24 -4.66 -6.27
N ALA A 199 -7.54 -3.54 -6.46
CA ALA A 199 -8.12 -2.20 -6.40
C ALA A 199 -8.41 -1.61 -7.80
N TRP A 200 -8.05 -2.31 -8.88
CA TRP A 200 -8.24 -1.87 -10.27
C TRP A 200 -9.07 -2.89 -11.06
N THR A 201 -9.79 -2.40 -12.07
CA THR A 201 -10.52 -3.20 -13.04
C THR A 201 -9.56 -3.82 -14.07
N PRO A 202 -9.97 -4.90 -14.77
CA PRO A 202 -9.16 -5.49 -15.83
C PRO A 202 -8.78 -4.51 -16.95
N GLU A 203 -9.59 -3.48 -17.19
CA GLU A 203 -9.38 -2.44 -18.20
C GLU A 203 -8.35 -1.39 -17.76
N GLY A 204 -7.79 -1.50 -16.55
CA GLY A 204 -6.75 -0.60 -16.06
C GLY A 204 -7.30 0.69 -15.46
N SER A 205 -8.49 0.66 -14.85
CA SER A 205 -9.05 1.79 -14.12
C SER A 205 -9.25 1.47 -12.64
N PRO A 206 -9.14 2.41 -11.70
CA PRO A 206 -9.45 2.14 -10.29
C PRO A 206 -10.92 1.70 -10.11
N VAL A 207 -11.16 0.73 -9.22
CA VAL A 207 -12.53 0.33 -8.86
C VAL A 207 -13.23 1.49 -8.15
N LYS A 208 -14.37 1.94 -8.69
CA LYS A 208 -15.13 3.08 -8.16
C LYS A 208 -15.55 2.84 -6.70
N GLY A 209 -15.20 3.77 -5.82
CA GLY A 209 -15.56 3.69 -4.39
C GLY A 209 -14.80 2.60 -3.62
N PHE A 210 -13.71 2.06 -4.19
CA PHE A 210 -12.89 1.07 -3.51
C PHE A 210 -12.34 1.63 -2.19
N GLN A 211 -12.45 0.81 -1.14
CA GLN A 211 -11.88 1.09 0.17
C GLN A 211 -11.12 -0.15 0.63
N LEU A 212 -9.88 0.02 1.05
CA LEU A 212 -9.15 -1.05 1.72
C LEU A 212 -9.79 -1.32 3.08
N ARG A 213 -10.23 -2.56 3.31
CA ARG A 213 -10.81 -3.00 4.58
C ARG A 213 -10.03 -4.18 5.12
N THR A 214 -9.84 -4.20 6.43
CA THR A 214 -9.21 -5.31 7.15
C THR A 214 -9.91 -6.64 6.85
N ASP A 215 -11.24 -6.64 6.79
CA ASP A 215 -12.03 -7.85 6.52
C ASP A 215 -11.74 -8.45 5.14
N ASP A 216 -11.55 -7.62 4.11
CA ASP A 216 -11.23 -8.11 2.76
C ASP A 216 -9.85 -8.81 2.70
N LEU A 217 -8.90 -8.30 3.49
CA LEU A 217 -7.56 -8.89 3.59
C LEU A 217 -7.57 -10.20 4.39
N LEU A 218 -8.34 -10.26 5.49
CA LEU A 218 -8.51 -11.48 6.29
C LEU A 218 -9.33 -12.55 5.54
N ALA A 219 -10.34 -12.15 4.78
CA ALA A 219 -11.10 -13.05 3.93
C ALA A 219 -10.21 -13.68 2.85
N ALA A 220 -9.26 -12.94 2.29
CA ALA A 220 -8.30 -13.48 1.32
C ALA A 220 -7.45 -14.60 1.93
N GLN A 221 -6.98 -14.45 3.17
CA GLN A 221 -6.29 -15.51 3.90
C GLN A 221 -7.18 -16.76 4.06
N GLN A 222 -8.45 -16.58 4.44
CA GLN A 222 -9.39 -17.70 4.62
C GLN A 222 -9.61 -18.46 3.30
N VAL A 223 -9.80 -17.74 2.19
CA VAL A 223 -9.93 -18.33 0.86
C VAL A 223 -8.69 -19.15 0.48
N LEU A 224 -7.50 -18.61 0.73
CA LEU A 224 -6.23 -19.31 0.44
C LEU A 224 -6.04 -20.52 1.34
N ALA A 225 -6.32 -20.42 2.64
CA ALA A 225 -6.25 -21.53 3.57
C ALA A 225 -7.21 -22.67 3.18
N HIS A 226 -8.46 -22.33 2.85
CA HIS A 226 -9.44 -23.31 2.37
C HIS A 226 -8.97 -24.01 1.08
N ALA A 227 -8.44 -23.25 0.12
CA ALA A 227 -7.93 -23.81 -1.12
C ALA A 227 -6.69 -24.70 -0.91
N LEU A 228 -5.80 -24.34 0.02
CA LEU A 228 -4.66 -25.17 0.43
C LEU A 228 -5.11 -26.48 1.09
N LEU A 229 -6.14 -26.43 1.94
CA LEU A 229 -6.63 -27.59 2.67
C LEU A 229 -7.42 -28.58 1.80
N THR A 230 -8.09 -28.09 0.75
CA THR A 230 -8.91 -28.88 -0.17
C THR A 230 -8.18 -29.29 -1.45
N SER A 231 -6.97 -28.75 -1.69
CA SER A 231 -6.14 -29.22 -2.79
C SER A 231 -5.71 -30.67 -2.54
N PRO A 232 -5.82 -31.57 -3.54
CA PRO A 232 -5.28 -32.91 -3.43
C PRO A 232 -3.77 -32.83 -3.14
N PRO A 233 -3.19 -33.83 -2.46
CA PRO A 233 -1.74 -33.91 -2.23
C PRO A 233 -0.96 -33.77 -3.53
#